data_AF-A0A1G0F6D2-F1
#
_entry.id   AF-A0A1G0F6D2-F1
#
_cell.length_a   1.000
_cell.length_b   1.000
_cell.length_c   1.000
_cell.angle_alpha   90.00
_cell.angle_beta   90.00
_cell.angle_gamma   90.00
#
_symmetry.space_group_name_H-M   'P 1'
#
loop_
_entity.id
_entity.type
_entity.pdbx_description
1 polymer ?
#
loop_
_entity_poly.entity_id
_entity_poly.type
_entity_poly.pdbx_seq_one_letter_code
_entity_poly.pdbx_strand_id
1 'polypeptide(L)'
;MKIADRKSLIIMGDIMPLPREKIDELFQAATTGDVAIPATDIQCLLALEKAWSLTQPFAGKTILFNQHLTKITLIEIWVLLRAGADVHVTATEDLKIHANTLGPICASGLPYYEKGTIPEGIKFDAVVDCGGTLYARNLGPNIELTHTPQSFYSDGTYPCISVDGNAQGEGTKTKKIETMCGTGDAFIRRLYQELQAQLLLAFRPVAATLTLRLPAFIGASMSPSAMIRDNQYIVFGYGKVGEGIVAALMSAGASAKNISIVDVDESRQFNAPPETHFFHLEQNKGDSSYNDKRERIKTQAESAFCVVMATGIENALSNHFDQQDLAKVKIIANMGTPDEIGFRFKEGEQLPFGKGTANFSELDFPTTPIYLDAIFTLLLRAVHEAIFNIAQYKPGFNVVDQKIDRQVLGEWTRINGGKKWSHPDVYRKLRDIINGDAEIRALLRPPVSPPHSRLVSEEAADEKPPRRHSDPPTALFRSVSCPPDVRANVNPTVPCAPHFA
;
A
#
# COMPACT_ATOMS: atom_id res chain seq x y z
N MET A 1 -11.94 35.75 2.95
CA MET A 1 -13.15 36.08 2.16
C MET A 1 -14.30 35.32 2.82
N LYS A 2 -15.32 36.00 3.35
CA LYS A 2 -16.43 35.35 4.07
C LYS A 2 -17.20 34.46 3.11
N ILE A 3 -17.28 33.16 3.42
CA ILE A 3 -18.11 32.18 2.73
C ILE A 3 -19.55 32.51 3.10
N ALA A 4 -20.21 33.28 2.24
CA ALA A 4 -21.62 33.61 2.37
C ALA A 4 -22.44 32.61 1.53
N ASP A 5 -23.39 31.96 2.20
CA ASP A 5 -24.65 31.44 1.68
C ASP A 5 -24.68 31.06 0.20
N ARG A 6 -24.28 29.82 -0.11
CA ARG A 6 -24.87 29.09 -1.24
C ARG A 6 -25.72 27.96 -0.69
N LYS A 7 -27.00 28.28 -0.46
CA LYS A 7 -28.06 27.28 -0.37
C LYS A 7 -27.98 26.39 -1.61
N SER A 8 -27.86 25.09 -1.37
CA SER A 8 -28.20 23.96 -2.22
C SER A 8 -28.88 24.33 -3.55
N LEU A 9 -28.09 24.37 -4.62
CA LEU A 9 -28.62 24.38 -5.98
C LEU A 9 -28.84 22.93 -6.40
N ILE A 10 -29.98 22.35 -6.04
CA ILE A 10 -30.45 21.11 -6.64
C ILE A 10 -31.13 21.50 -7.96
N ILE A 11 -30.41 21.37 -9.07
CA ILE A 11 -31.03 21.43 -10.40
C ILE A 11 -31.52 20.00 -10.70
N MET A 12 -32.81 19.74 -10.43
CA MET A 12 -33.53 18.63 -11.05
C MET A 12 -33.95 19.05 -12.46
N GLY A 13 -33.00 19.00 -13.37
CA GLY A 13 -33.22 18.94 -14.82
C GLY A 13 -32.48 17.72 -15.34
N ASP A 14 -32.84 17.21 -16.53
CA ASP A 14 -32.13 16.10 -17.17
C ASP A 14 -30.61 16.32 -17.04
N ILE A 15 -29.92 15.43 -16.32
CA ILE A 15 -28.49 15.55 -16.08
C ILE A 15 -27.82 15.31 -17.43
N MET A 16 -27.53 16.42 -18.13
CA MET A 16 -26.73 16.37 -19.33
C MET A 16 -25.34 15.86 -18.93
N PRO A 17 -24.75 14.91 -19.68
CA PRO A 17 -23.43 14.39 -19.37
C PRO A 17 -22.43 15.54 -19.30
N LEU A 18 -21.55 15.49 -18.29
CA LEU A 18 -20.56 16.54 -18.09
C LEU A 18 -19.70 16.74 -19.35
N PRO A 19 -19.44 17.99 -19.78
CA PRO A 19 -18.58 18.24 -20.91
C PRO A 19 -17.21 17.60 -20.72
N ARG A 20 -16.66 17.00 -21.78
CA ARG A 20 -15.36 16.30 -21.72
C ARG A 20 -14.23 17.17 -21.15
N GLU A 21 -14.22 18.45 -21.47
CA GLU A 21 -13.27 19.43 -20.95
C GLU A 21 -13.32 19.52 -19.41
N LYS A 22 -14.51 19.50 -18.82
CA LYS A 22 -14.71 19.50 -17.35
C LYS A 22 -14.30 18.20 -16.69
N ILE A 23 -14.48 17.08 -17.40
CA ILE A 23 -13.96 15.78 -16.95
C ILE A 23 -12.43 15.82 -16.92
N ASP A 24 -11.79 16.27 -18.00
CA ASP A 24 -10.33 16.29 -18.12
C ASP A 24 -9.67 17.33 -17.17
N GLU A 25 -10.36 18.41 -16.79
CA GLU A 25 -9.92 19.35 -15.75
C GLU A 25 -9.67 18.66 -14.39
N LEU A 26 -10.41 17.61 -14.03
CA LEU A 26 -10.18 16.85 -12.79
C LEU A 26 -8.83 16.13 -12.82
N PHE A 27 -8.51 15.50 -13.96
CA PHE A 27 -7.23 14.84 -14.14
C PHE A 27 -6.06 15.85 -14.14
N GLN A 28 -6.24 17.00 -14.77
CA GLN A 28 -5.24 18.08 -14.74
C GLN A 28 -5.00 18.60 -13.32
N ALA A 29 -6.06 18.78 -12.52
CA ALA A 29 -5.92 19.22 -11.13
C ALA A 29 -5.11 18.23 -10.26
N ALA A 30 -5.20 16.93 -10.56
CA ALA A 30 -4.42 15.90 -9.88
C ALA A 30 -2.96 15.83 -10.36
N THR A 31 -2.70 16.06 -11.64
CA THR A 31 -1.42 15.77 -12.30
C THR A 31 -0.56 17.00 -12.62
N THR A 32 -1.00 18.19 -12.20
CA THR A 32 -0.25 19.44 -12.36
C THR A 32 -0.04 20.18 -11.03
N GLY A 33 0.81 21.21 -11.06
CA GLY A 33 1.19 22.02 -9.90
C GLY A 33 2.36 21.45 -9.08
N ASP A 34 2.66 22.08 -7.96
CA ASP A 34 3.84 21.77 -7.13
C ASP A 34 3.79 20.37 -6.49
N VAL A 35 2.58 19.85 -6.29
CA VAL A 35 2.31 18.53 -5.69
C VAL A 35 1.54 17.68 -6.71
N ALA A 36 2.13 17.46 -7.88
CA ALA A 36 1.52 16.69 -8.96
C ALA A 36 1.65 15.17 -8.73
N ILE A 37 0.60 14.41 -9.07
CA ILE A 37 0.71 12.95 -9.18
C ILE A 37 1.41 12.61 -10.51
N PRO A 38 2.58 11.95 -10.48
CA PRO A 38 3.23 11.53 -11.72
C PRO A 38 2.38 10.49 -12.44
N ALA A 39 2.19 10.64 -13.75
CA ALA A 39 1.49 9.64 -14.56
C ALA A 39 2.12 8.24 -14.42
N THR A 40 3.44 8.16 -14.19
CA THR A 40 4.15 6.91 -13.94
C THR A 40 3.65 6.15 -12.72
N ASP A 41 2.99 6.81 -11.78
CA ASP A 41 2.58 6.26 -10.49
C ASP A 41 1.12 5.80 -10.48
N ILE A 42 0.40 5.94 -11.60
CA ILE A 42 -1.04 5.63 -11.73
C ILE A 42 -1.33 4.82 -13.00
N GLN A 43 -0.38 3.97 -13.41
CA GLN A 43 -0.43 3.32 -14.72
C GLN A 43 -1.54 2.29 -14.84
N CYS A 44 -1.95 1.62 -13.75
CA CYS A 44 -3.09 0.72 -13.77
C CYS A 44 -4.40 1.51 -13.98
N LEU A 45 -4.59 2.61 -13.26
CA LEU A 45 -5.75 3.50 -13.44
C LEU A 45 -5.80 4.07 -14.87
N LEU A 46 -4.66 4.49 -15.43
CA LEU A 46 -4.60 4.97 -16.82
C LEU A 46 -4.92 3.88 -17.84
N ALA A 47 -4.47 2.65 -17.61
CA ALA A 47 -4.80 1.52 -18.47
C ALA A 47 -6.31 1.20 -18.40
N LEU A 48 -6.90 1.28 -17.21
CA LEU A 48 -8.33 1.08 -16.98
C LEU A 48 -9.15 2.17 -17.68
N GLU A 49 -8.79 3.45 -17.52
CA GLU A 49 -9.46 4.55 -18.21
C GLU A 49 -9.39 4.39 -19.73
N LYS A 50 -8.22 4.02 -20.27
CA LYS A 50 -8.06 3.82 -21.71
C LYS A 50 -9.00 2.74 -22.22
N ALA A 51 -9.16 1.64 -21.48
CA ALA A 51 -10.07 0.57 -21.86
C ALA A 51 -11.54 1.00 -21.75
N TRP A 52 -11.93 1.60 -20.63
CA TRP A 52 -13.32 1.94 -20.34
C TRP A 52 -13.82 3.17 -21.08
N SER A 53 -12.94 4.10 -21.48
CA SER A 53 -13.34 5.25 -22.28
C SER A 53 -13.78 4.87 -23.70
N LEU A 54 -13.35 3.72 -24.21
CA LEU A 54 -13.76 3.19 -25.49
C LEU A 54 -15.13 2.49 -25.42
N THR A 55 -15.39 1.76 -24.34
CA THR A 55 -16.59 0.94 -24.20
C THR A 55 -17.71 1.61 -23.41
N GLN A 56 -17.40 2.66 -22.64
CA GLN A 56 -18.34 3.39 -21.78
C GLN A 56 -19.23 2.44 -20.96
N PRO A 57 -18.64 1.50 -20.18
CA PRO A 57 -19.42 0.42 -19.58
C PRO A 57 -20.46 0.94 -18.57
N PHE A 58 -20.29 2.14 -18.02
CA PHE A 58 -21.20 2.74 -17.04
C PHE A 58 -22.16 3.76 -17.63
N ALA A 59 -22.32 3.82 -18.95
CA ALA A 59 -23.30 4.70 -19.58
C ALA A 59 -24.70 4.54 -18.96
N GLY A 60 -25.24 5.62 -18.40
CA GLY A 60 -26.55 5.63 -17.73
C GLY A 60 -26.56 4.99 -16.33
N LYS A 61 -25.39 4.84 -15.70
CA LYS A 61 -25.25 4.34 -14.32
C LYS A 61 -24.89 5.47 -13.37
N THR A 62 -25.50 5.49 -12.20
CA THR A 62 -25.22 6.49 -11.16
C THR A 62 -24.41 5.87 -10.02
N ILE A 63 -23.27 6.47 -9.71
CA ILE A 63 -22.33 5.96 -8.69
C ILE A 63 -22.12 7.04 -7.63
N LEU A 64 -22.29 6.66 -6.36
CA LEU A 64 -21.94 7.50 -5.22
C LEU A 64 -20.52 7.19 -4.76
N PHE A 65 -19.72 8.23 -4.52
CA PHE A 65 -18.33 8.11 -4.10
C PHE A 65 -18.13 8.78 -2.72
N ASN A 66 -17.86 7.97 -1.70
CA ASN A 66 -17.60 8.40 -0.31
C ASN A 66 -16.22 7.95 0.17
N GLN A 67 -15.23 8.83 0.09
CA GLN A 67 -13.85 8.54 0.52
C GLN A 67 -13.13 9.80 1.02
N HIS A 68 -11.91 9.64 1.55
CA HIS A 68 -10.99 10.76 1.70
C HIS A 68 -10.84 11.48 0.35
N LEU A 69 -11.10 12.79 0.30
CA LEU A 69 -10.98 13.56 -0.94
C LEU A 69 -9.54 14.06 -1.09
N THR A 70 -8.74 13.26 -1.79
CA THR A 70 -7.33 13.53 -2.10
C THR A 70 -7.14 13.76 -3.60
N LYS A 71 -5.93 14.13 -4.05
CA LYS A 71 -5.68 14.31 -5.49
C LYS A 71 -5.90 13.04 -6.30
N ILE A 72 -5.60 11.88 -5.73
CA ILE A 72 -5.80 10.61 -6.42
C ILE A 72 -7.28 10.23 -6.53
N THR A 73 -8.11 10.69 -5.58
CA THR A 73 -9.57 10.59 -5.67
C THR A 73 -10.13 11.31 -6.90
N LEU A 74 -9.53 12.44 -7.31
CA LEU A 74 -9.91 13.12 -8.55
C LEU A 74 -9.65 12.23 -9.79
N ILE A 75 -8.60 11.40 -9.74
CA ILE A 75 -8.28 10.45 -10.81
C ILE A 75 -9.31 9.31 -10.83
N GLU A 76 -9.70 8.76 -9.68
CA GLU A 76 -10.75 7.73 -9.61
C GLU A 76 -12.08 8.22 -10.18
N ILE A 77 -12.49 9.43 -9.76
CA ILE A 77 -13.70 10.10 -10.29
C ILE A 77 -13.55 10.32 -11.81
N TRP A 78 -12.40 10.79 -12.27
CA TRP A 78 -12.12 10.96 -13.69
C TRP A 78 -12.26 9.63 -14.46
N VAL A 79 -11.69 8.52 -13.96
CA VAL A 79 -11.83 7.19 -14.61
C VAL A 79 -13.30 6.79 -14.73
N LEU A 80 -14.11 6.97 -13.68
CA LEU A 80 -15.54 6.64 -13.69
C LEU A 80 -16.35 7.50 -14.67
N LEU A 81 -16.09 8.81 -14.69
CA LEU A 81 -16.72 9.73 -15.65
C LEU A 81 -16.33 9.39 -17.08
N ARG A 82 -15.04 9.07 -17.31
CA ARG A 82 -14.55 8.62 -18.62
C ARG A 82 -15.12 7.26 -19.01
N ALA A 83 -15.59 6.45 -18.07
CA ALA A 83 -16.29 5.19 -18.31
C ALA A 83 -17.82 5.38 -18.50
N GLY A 84 -18.33 6.61 -18.47
CA GLY A 84 -19.71 6.96 -18.78
C GLY A 84 -20.66 7.04 -17.59
N ALA A 85 -20.14 6.94 -16.37
CA ALA A 85 -20.94 7.02 -15.15
C ALA A 85 -21.36 8.45 -14.82
N ASP A 86 -22.53 8.60 -14.21
CA ASP A 86 -22.93 9.79 -13.47
C ASP A 86 -22.43 9.68 -12.03
N VAL A 87 -21.44 10.50 -11.66
CA VAL A 87 -20.76 10.40 -10.36
C VAL A 87 -21.30 11.45 -9.39
N HIS A 88 -21.64 11.00 -8.20
CA HIS A 88 -21.98 11.84 -7.05
C HIS A 88 -20.90 11.69 -5.99
N VAL A 89 -20.56 12.78 -5.29
CA VAL A 89 -19.43 12.79 -4.35
C VAL A 89 -19.88 13.21 -2.96
N THR A 90 -19.29 12.59 -1.94
CA THR A 90 -19.43 12.97 -0.54
C THR A 90 -18.16 12.61 0.22
N ALA A 91 -17.99 13.20 1.39
CA ALA A 91 -17.06 12.72 2.41
C ALA A 91 -17.75 12.86 3.75
N THR A 92 -17.99 11.75 4.45
CA THR A 92 -18.54 11.71 5.81
C THR A 92 -17.57 12.34 6.83
N GLU A 93 -18.05 12.62 8.05
CA GLU A 93 -17.32 13.45 9.03
C GLU A 93 -15.92 12.93 9.39
N ASP A 94 -15.73 11.61 9.37
CA ASP A 94 -14.46 10.96 9.69
C ASP A 94 -13.45 11.01 8.53
N LEU A 95 -13.92 11.32 7.31
CA LEU A 95 -13.11 11.36 6.11
C LEU A 95 -12.45 12.74 5.93
N LYS A 96 -11.22 12.71 5.42
CA LYS A 96 -10.37 13.90 5.24
C LYS A 96 -10.58 14.51 3.85
N ILE A 97 -10.70 15.82 3.78
CA ILE A 97 -10.76 16.59 2.53
C ILE A 97 -9.50 17.46 2.42
N HIS A 98 -8.68 17.23 1.41
CA HIS A 98 -7.48 18.03 1.18
C HIS A 98 -7.84 19.36 0.50
N ALA A 99 -7.14 20.44 0.82
CA ALA A 99 -7.50 21.81 0.40
C ALA A 99 -7.65 21.98 -1.13
N ASN A 100 -6.95 21.16 -1.93
CA ASN A 100 -6.88 21.28 -3.39
C ASN A 100 -7.78 20.28 -4.14
N THR A 101 -8.78 19.68 -3.49
CA THR A 101 -9.60 18.61 -4.09
C THR A 101 -11.07 18.99 -4.26
N LEU A 102 -11.65 19.63 -3.24
CA LEU A 102 -13.06 20.02 -3.28
C LEU A 102 -13.34 21.09 -4.35
N GLY A 103 -12.41 22.05 -4.54
CA GLY A 103 -12.53 23.09 -5.57
C GLY A 103 -12.73 22.53 -6.98
N PRO A 104 -11.82 21.66 -7.48
CA PRO A 104 -12.00 20.96 -8.75
C PRO A 104 -13.31 20.17 -8.87
N ILE A 105 -13.74 19.46 -7.82
CA ILE A 105 -15.00 18.70 -7.81
C ILE A 105 -16.20 19.64 -7.98
N CYS A 106 -16.25 20.75 -7.25
CA CYS A 106 -17.34 21.70 -7.39
C CYS A 106 -17.31 22.45 -8.73
N ALA A 107 -16.12 22.76 -9.24
CA ALA A 107 -15.94 23.49 -10.51
C ALA A 107 -16.29 22.66 -11.75
N SER A 108 -16.18 21.32 -11.67
CA SER A 108 -16.62 20.42 -12.75
C SER A 108 -18.14 20.29 -12.85
N GLY A 109 -18.88 20.72 -11.82
CA GLY A 109 -20.34 20.62 -11.77
C GLY A 109 -20.86 19.31 -11.19
N LEU A 110 -20.01 18.48 -10.59
CA LEU A 110 -20.42 17.25 -9.93
C LEU A 110 -21.30 17.54 -8.69
N PRO A 111 -22.37 16.75 -8.46
CA PRO A 111 -23.10 16.78 -7.20
C PRO A 111 -22.17 16.44 -6.02
N TYR A 112 -22.04 17.37 -5.09
CA TYR A 112 -21.33 17.16 -3.83
C TYR A 112 -22.31 17.24 -2.65
N TYR A 113 -22.34 16.19 -1.83
CA TYR A 113 -23.09 16.16 -0.59
C TYR A 113 -22.13 16.35 0.58
N GLU A 114 -22.31 17.44 1.32
CA GLU A 114 -21.48 17.73 2.49
C GLU A 114 -21.76 16.71 3.59
N LYS A 115 -20.71 16.10 4.16
CA LYS A 115 -20.82 15.22 5.34
C LYS A 115 -21.84 14.09 5.21
N GLY A 116 -22.01 13.55 4.00
CA GLY A 116 -22.99 12.48 3.76
C GLY A 116 -24.44 12.94 3.81
N THR A 117 -24.79 14.22 3.70
CA THR A 117 -26.19 14.68 3.67
C THR A 117 -26.88 14.43 2.32
N ILE A 118 -26.90 13.17 1.90
CA ILE A 118 -27.52 12.71 0.64
C ILE A 118 -29.05 12.78 0.80
N PRO A 119 -29.79 13.33 -0.19
CA PRO A 119 -31.25 13.39 -0.15
C PRO A 119 -31.91 12.02 -0.02
N GLU A 120 -33.06 11.97 0.66
CA GLU A 120 -33.87 10.75 0.75
C GLU A 120 -34.42 10.33 -0.62
N GLY A 121 -34.66 9.04 -0.79
CA GLY A 121 -35.24 8.46 -2.00
C GLY A 121 -34.26 8.26 -3.17
N ILE A 122 -33.04 8.82 -3.11
CA ILE A 122 -32.00 8.54 -4.10
C ILE A 122 -31.44 7.13 -3.88
N LYS A 123 -31.31 6.38 -4.97
CA LYS A 123 -30.59 5.11 -5.03
C LYS A 123 -29.50 5.20 -6.08
N PHE A 124 -28.42 4.49 -5.86
CA PHE A 124 -27.28 4.41 -6.75
C PHE A 124 -27.10 2.98 -7.25
N ASP A 125 -26.60 2.83 -8.48
CA ASP A 125 -26.21 1.51 -9.00
C ASP A 125 -25.02 0.94 -8.21
N ALA A 126 -24.18 1.81 -7.66
CA ALA A 126 -23.09 1.44 -6.75
C ALA A 126 -22.72 2.59 -5.79
N VAL A 127 -22.22 2.21 -4.62
CA VAL A 127 -21.70 3.13 -3.59
C VAL A 127 -20.27 2.72 -3.27
N VAL A 128 -19.30 3.53 -3.66
CA VAL A 128 -17.92 3.41 -3.19
C VAL A 128 -17.84 4.03 -1.80
N ASP A 129 -17.38 3.27 -0.82
CA ASP A 129 -17.33 3.68 0.59
C ASP A 129 -15.94 3.43 1.19
N CYS A 130 -15.64 4.20 2.24
CA CYS A 130 -14.44 4.10 3.04
C CYS A 130 -14.85 4.27 4.49
N GLY A 131 -14.83 3.18 5.23
CA GLY A 131 -15.21 3.11 6.65
C GLY A 131 -16.65 2.65 6.85
N GLY A 132 -17.36 2.18 5.80
CA GLY A 132 -18.72 1.65 5.89
C GLY A 132 -19.80 2.63 6.38
N THR A 133 -19.47 3.93 6.47
CA THR A 133 -20.31 4.94 7.15
C THR A 133 -21.65 5.18 6.46
N LEU A 134 -21.79 4.81 5.18
CA LEU A 134 -23.03 4.98 4.43
C LEU A 134 -23.85 3.70 4.29
N TYR A 135 -23.32 2.55 4.70
CA TYR A 135 -23.94 1.26 4.43
C TYR A 135 -25.36 1.13 5.02
N ALA A 136 -25.55 1.56 6.28
CA ALA A 136 -26.84 1.52 6.97
C ALA A 136 -27.96 2.32 6.26
N ARG A 137 -27.59 3.25 5.37
CA ARG A 137 -28.55 4.05 4.60
C ARG A 137 -29.14 3.32 3.40
N ASN A 138 -28.63 2.12 3.10
CA ASN A 138 -29.17 1.24 2.07
C ASN A 138 -29.25 1.91 0.69
N LEU A 139 -28.24 2.69 0.32
CA LEU A 139 -28.26 3.55 -0.88
C LEU A 139 -28.02 2.78 -2.19
N GLY A 140 -27.45 1.58 -2.10
CA GLY A 140 -27.14 0.71 -3.23
C GLY A 140 -26.12 -0.37 -2.83
N PRO A 141 -25.69 -1.22 -3.77
CA PRO A 141 -24.53 -2.11 -3.61
C PRO A 141 -23.30 -1.33 -3.16
N ASN A 142 -22.66 -1.77 -2.08
CA ASN A 142 -21.55 -1.07 -1.46
C ASN A 142 -20.22 -1.72 -1.83
N ILE A 143 -19.18 -0.91 -2.04
CA ILE A 143 -17.82 -1.34 -2.29
C ILE A 143 -16.95 -0.67 -1.22
N GLU A 144 -16.44 -1.47 -0.28
CA GLU A 144 -15.72 -0.98 0.90
C GLU A 144 -14.20 -1.05 0.70
N LEU A 145 -13.53 0.10 0.83
CA LEU A 145 -12.09 0.24 0.66
C LEU A 145 -11.26 -0.22 1.88
N THR A 146 -11.78 -0.04 3.09
CA THR A 146 -11.02 -0.18 4.34
C THR A 146 -11.51 -1.32 5.22
N HIS A 147 -10.69 -1.73 6.17
CA HIS A 147 -11.09 -2.72 7.15
C HIS A 147 -12.13 -2.15 8.10
N THR A 148 -13.39 -2.54 7.87
CA THR A 148 -14.51 -2.30 8.77
C THR A 148 -15.02 -3.67 9.26
N PRO A 149 -15.33 -3.85 10.56
CA PRO A 149 -15.77 -5.14 11.08
C PRO A 149 -16.97 -5.69 10.31
N GLN A 150 -16.95 -6.98 9.96
CA GLN A 150 -17.98 -7.62 9.13
C GLN A 150 -19.41 -7.44 9.68
N SER A 151 -19.53 -7.33 11.02
CA SER A 151 -20.81 -7.09 11.70
C SER A 151 -21.46 -5.75 11.33
N PHE A 152 -20.72 -4.77 10.80
CA PHE A 152 -21.32 -3.52 10.31
C PHE A 152 -22.22 -3.76 9.08
N TYR A 153 -22.01 -4.88 8.39
CA TYR A 153 -22.69 -5.17 7.13
C TYR A 153 -23.79 -6.22 7.25
N SER A 154 -23.99 -6.83 8.43
CA SER A 154 -24.85 -8.01 8.61
C SER A 154 -26.32 -7.77 8.27
N ASP A 155 -26.79 -6.52 8.41
CA ASP A 155 -28.22 -6.20 8.41
C ASP A 155 -28.68 -5.51 7.11
N GLY A 156 -27.80 -5.42 6.10
CA GLY A 156 -28.09 -4.73 4.84
C GLY A 156 -28.79 -5.60 3.79
N THR A 157 -29.60 -4.97 2.94
CA THR A 157 -30.29 -5.68 1.82
C THR A 157 -29.43 -5.80 0.57
N TYR A 158 -28.41 -4.95 0.43
CA TYR A 158 -27.45 -5.01 -0.67
C TYR A 158 -26.17 -5.74 -0.24
N PRO A 159 -25.39 -6.27 -1.21
CA PRO A 159 -24.04 -6.73 -0.91
C PRO A 159 -23.12 -5.54 -0.57
N CYS A 160 -22.18 -5.79 0.34
CA CYS A 160 -20.96 -5.02 0.52
C CYS A 160 -19.78 -5.85 0.00
N ILE A 161 -19.12 -5.38 -1.05
CA ILE A 161 -17.93 -6.03 -1.64
C ILE A 161 -16.68 -5.35 -1.07
N SER A 162 -15.99 -6.01 -0.15
CA SER A 162 -14.75 -5.49 0.41
C SER A 162 -13.56 -5.75 -0.51
N VAL A 163 -12.78 -4.69 -0.77
CA VAL A 163 -11.47 -4.79 -1.44
C VAL A 163 -10.29 -4.82 -0.47
N ASP A 164 -10.51 -4.76 0.84
CA ASP A 164 -9.49 -5.07 1.87
C ASP A 164 -9.49 -6.57 2.20
N GLY A 165 -10.69 -7.15 2.27
CA GLY A 165 -10.96 -8.54 2.63
C GLY A 165 -11.36 -8.72 4.09
N ASN A 166 -11.31 -9.94 4.61
CA ASN A 166 -11.88 -10.27 5.92
C ASN A 166 -10.90 -10.16 7.10
N ALA A 167 -11.43 -10.21 8.32
CA ALA A 167 -10.68 -10.10 9.58
C ALA A 167 -9.70 -11.26 9.81
N GLN A 168 -9.92 -12.41 9.16
CA GLN A 168 -9.09 -13.60 9.25
C GLN A 168 -7.90 -13.57 8.28
N GLY A 169 -7.73 -12.49 7.52
CA GLY A 169 -6.59 -12.36 6.60
C GLY A 169 -6.74 -13.12 5.29
N GLU A 170 -7.95 -13.62 4.97
CA GLU A 170 -8.37 -13.87 3.58
C GLU A 170 -8.60 -12.51 2.93
N GLY A 171 -7.48 -11.80 2.77
CA GLY A 171 -7.39 -10.45 2.26
C GLY A 171 -7.16 -10.45 0.76
N THR A 172 -7.52 -9.35 0.12
CA THR A 172 -7.01 -9.07 -1.22
C THR A 172 -5.50 -8.91 -1.12
N LYS A 173 -4.77 -9.56 -2.01
CA LYS A 173 -3.32 -9.44 -2.08
C LYS A 173 -2.93 -8.04 -2.53
N THR A 174 -3.76 -7.41 -3.36
CA THR A 174 -3.56 -6.03 -3.81
C THR A 174 -3.55 -5.03 -2.65
N LYS A 175 -4.43 -5.16 -1.65
CA LYS A 175 -4.46 -4.22 -0.50
C LYS A 175 -3.17 -4.26 0.33
N LYS A 176 -2.39 -5.34 0.27
CA LYS A 176 -1.07 -5.41 0.93
C LYS A 176 -0.09 -4.40 0.34
N ILE A 177 -0.22 -4.03 -0.94
CA ILE A 177 0.62 -2.99 -1.55
C ILE A 177 0.44 -1.66 -0.79
N GLU A 178 -0.81 -1.24 -0.58
CA GLU A 178 -1.11 -0.04 0.19
C GLU A 178 -0.71 -0.19 1.66
N THR A 179 -1.24 -1.21 2.33
CA THR A 179 -1.21 -1.30 3.81
C THR A 179 0.15 -1.72 4.37
N MET A 180 0.97 -2.44 3.61
CA MET A 180 2.32 -2.82 4.00
C MET A 180 3.34 -1.88 3.35
N CYS A 181 3.38 -1.81 2.03
CA CYS A 181 4.43 -1.07 1.32
C CYS A 181 4.21 0.45 1.41
N GLY A 182 2.98 0.90 1.20
CA GLY A 182 2.61 2.31 1.29
C GLY A 182 2.81 2.87 2.70
N THR A 183 2.34 2.16 3.73
CA THR A 183 2.51 2.58 5.13
C THR A 183 3.98 2.59 5.57
N GLY A 184 4.75 1.57 5.18
CA GLY A 184 6.18 1.51 5.48
C GLY A 184 6.97 2.64 4.79
N ASP A 185 6.75 2.87 3.50
CA ASP A 185 7.34 3.99 2.75
C ASP A 185 6.98 5.34 3.39
N ALA A 186 5.71 5.53 3.72
CA ALA A 186 5.25 6.77 4.34
C ALA A 186 5.86 7.02 5.71
N PHE A 187 6.01 5.98 6.55
CA PHE A 187 6.72 6.10 7.81
C PHE A 187 8.17 6.57 7.60
N ILE A 188 8.91 5.95 6.66
CA ILE A 188 10.29 6.34 6.38
C ILE A 188 10.37 7.77 5.86
N ARG A 189 9.49 8.17 4.92
CA ARG A 189 9.44 9.56 4.44
C ARG A 189 9.18 10.55 5.55
N ARG A 190 8.24 10.24 6.45
CA ARG A 190 7.94 11.12 7.59
C ARG A 190 9.10 11.20 8.58
N LEU A 191 9.71 10.06 8.92
CA LEU A 191 10.89 10.00 9.77
C LEU A 191 12.05 10.79 9.14
N TYR A 192 12.24 10.71 7.82
CA TYR A 192 13.26 11.46 7.11
C TYR A 192 13.05 12.97 7.23
N GLN A 193 11.82 13.46 7.03
CA GLN A 193 11.48 14.87 7.19
C GLN A 193 11.74 15.35 8.62
N GLU A 194 11.36 14.56 9.62
CA GLU A 194 11.61 14.89 11.02
C GLU A 194 13.10 15.00 11.33
N LEU A 195 13.87 14.00 10.91
CA LEU A 195 15.32 13.99 11.08
C LEU A 195 15.98 15.18 10.38
N GLN A 196 15.54 15.53 9.18
CA GLN A 196 15.99 16.73 8.49
C GLN A 196 15.66 18.00 9.27
N ALA A 197 14.44 18.13 9.79
CA ALA A 197 14.03 19.28 10.58
C ALA A 197 14.87 19.42 11.86
N GLN A 198 15.09 18.32 12.58
CA GLN A 198 15.95 18.30 13.77
C GLN A 198 17.40 18.67 13.47
N LEU A 199 17.98 18.15 12.38
CA LEU A 199 19.32 18.53 11.93
C LEU A 199 19.39 20.03 11.58
N LEU A 200 18.42 20.54 10.81
CA LEU A 200 18.37 21.97 10.47
C LEU A 200 18.28 22.85 11.71
N LEU A 201 17.50 22.46 12.72
CA LEU A 201 17.40 23.17 14.00
C LEU A 201 18.72 23.13 14.78
N ALA A 202 19.37 21.97 14.85
CA ALA A 202 20.65 21.81 15.55
C ALA A 202 21.78 22.63 14.91
N PHE A 203 21.78 22.78 13.57
CA PHE A 203 22.83 23.48 12.83
C PHE A 203 22.52 24.96 12.53
N ARG A 204 21.32 25.45 12.84
CA ARG A 204 20.94 26.88 12.67
C ARG A 204 21.95 27.87 13.26
N PRO A 205 22.46 27.70 14.50
CA PRO A 205 23.42 28.63 15.09
C PRO A 205 24.76 28.67 14.35
N VAL A 206 25.21 27.50 13.87
CA VAL A 206 26.50 27.33 13.17
C VAL A 206 26.41 27.93 11.76
N ALA A 207 25.31 27.67 11.05
CA ALA A 207 25.11 28.18 9.70
C ALA A 207 24.91 29.70 9.63
N ALA A 208 24.22 30.29 10.61
CA ALA A 208 24.09 31.74 10.75
C ALA A 208 25.44 32.43 10.97
N THR A 209 26.39 31.74 11.60
CA THR A 209 27.74 32.26 11.89
C THR A 209 28.69 32.11 10.70
N LEU A 210 28.52 31.08 9.86
CA LEU A 210 29.46 30.75 8.78
C LEU A 210 29.01 31.20 7.37
N THR A 211 27.81 31.77 7.21
CA THR A 211 27.25 32.15 5.88
C THR A 211 27.19 30.98 4.88
N LEU A 212 27.23 29.75 5.38
CA LEU A 212 27.24 28.55 4.56
C LEU A 212 25.82 28.14 4.17
N ARG A 213 25.65 27.66 2.94
CA ARG A 213 24.42 26.94 2.56
C ARG A 213 24.39 25.61 3.32
N LEU A 214 23.52 25.49 4.33
CA LEU A 214 23.34 24.28 5.16
C LEU A 214 23.35 22.94 4.41
N PRO A 215 22.74 22.79 3.21
CA PRO A 215 22.69 21.50 2.52
C PRO A 215 24.08 20.93 2.15
N ALA A 216 25.10 21.78 2.04
CA ALA A 216 26.46 21.36 1.67
C ALA A 216 27.33 20.94 2.87
N PHE A 217 26.91 21.23 4.10
CA PHE A 217 27.72 21.00 5.31
C PHE A 217 27.37 19.72 6.07
N ILE A 218 26.17 19.17 5.85
CA ILE A 218 25.76 17.90 6.45
C ILE A 218 26.48 16.76 5.70
N GLY A 219 27.61 16.31 6.24
CA GLY A 219 28.38 15.19 5.69
C GLY A 219 27.58 13.88 5.64
N ALA A 220 28.05 12.89 4.86
CA ALA A 220 27.34 11.63 4.64
C ALA A 220 26.98 10.86 5.93
N SER A 221 27.76 11.00 7.01
CA SER A 221 27.52 10.41 8.33
C SER A 221 26.40 11.08 9.14
N MET A 222 25.98 12.30 8.76
CA MET A 222 24.88 13.04 9.40
C MET A 222 23.66 13.16 8.48
N SER A 223 23.63 12.38 7.39
CA SER A 223 22.44 12.29 6.54
C SER A 223 21.31 11.54 7.27
N PRO A 224 20.03 11.85 7.03
CA PRO A 224 18.94 11.10 7.65
C PRO A 224 18.96 9.60 7.26
N SER A 225 19.50 9.24 6.10
CA SER A 225 19.75 7.84 5.72
C SER A 225 20.76 7.15 6.64
N ALA A 226 21.87 7.83 6.98
CA ALA A 226 22.85 7.30 7.93
C ALA A 226 22.24 7.18 9.33
N MET A 227 21.48 8.19 9.77
CA MET A 227 20.74 8.13 11.03
C MET A 227 19.77 6.95 11.05
N ILE A 228 19.08 6.64 9.95
CA ILE A 228 18.19 5.47 9.94
C ILE A 228 18.98 4.17 10.10
N ARG A 229 20.06 4.01 9.33
CA ARG A 229 20.91 2.81 9.32
C ARG A 229 21.53 2.49 10.68
N ASP A 230 22.00 3.52 11.38
CA ASP A 230 22.92 3.35 12.52
C ASP A 230 22.19 3.32 13.88
N ASN A 231 20.85 3.43 13.89
CA ASN A 231 20.01 3.49 15.09
C ASN A 231 19.22 2.19 15.38
N GLN A 232 18.63 2.12 16.58
CA GLN A 232 17.78 1.02 17.05
C GLN A 232 16.28 1.37 17.06
N TYR A 233 15.44 0.39 16.76
CA TYR A 233 14.00 0.55 16.62
C TYR A 233 13.25 -0.50 17.43
N ILE A 234 12.09 -0.11 17.96
CA ILE A 234 11.12 -1.03 18.54
C ILE A 234 9.78 -0.83 17.82
N VAL A 235 9.23 -1.89 17.24
CA VAL A 235 7.95 -1.86 16.52
C VAL A 235 6.94 -2.69 17.31
N PHE A 236 5.88 -2.06 17.79
CA PHE A 236 4.75 -2.72 18.45
C PHE A 236 3.68 -3.06 17.43
N GLY A 237 3.30 -4.34 17.36
CA GLY A 237 2.44 -4.90 16.34
C GLY A 237 3.23 -5.31 15.11
N TYR A 238 3.03 -6.55 14.67
CA TYR A 238 3.67 -7.17 13.51
C TYR A 238 2.62 -7.81 12.58
N GLY A 239 1.47 -7.14 12.45
CA GLY A 239 0.50 -7.33 11.39
C GLY A 239 0.91 -6.64 10.08
N LYS A 240 -0.05 -6.39 9.17
CA LYS A 240 0.22 -5.81 7.83
C LYS A 240 1.08 -4.53 7.89
N VAL A 241 0.72 -3.61 8.80
CA VAL A 241 1.38 -2.30 8.95
C VAL A 241 2.78 -2.45 9.57
N GLY A 242 2.88 -3.14 10.71
CA GLY A 242 4.16 -3.38 11.39
C GLY A 242 5.17 -4.13 10.51
N GLU A 243 4.71 -5.12 9.76
CA GLU A 243 5.52 -5.84 8.79
C GLU A 243 6.09 -4.90 7.71
N GLY A 244 5.28 -3.95 7.25
CA GLY A 244 5.66 -2.92 6.29
C GLY A 244 6.70 -1.95 6.83
N ILE A 245 6.54 -1.51 8.08
CA ILE A 245 7.48 -0.62 8.77
C ILE A 245 8.84 -1.29 8.93
N VAL A 246 8.89 -2.54 9.40
CA VAL A 246 10.14 -3.29 9.53
C VAL A 246 10.84 -3.45 8.18
N ALA A 247 10.09 -3.80 7.13
CA ALA A 247 10.65 -3.94 5.78
C ALA A 247 11.19 -2.60 5.22
N ALA A 248 10.50 -1.50 5.51
CA ALA A 248 10.91 -0.17 5.07
C ALA A 248 12.15 0.33 5.83
N LEU A 249 12.23 0.07 7.14
CA LEU A 249 13.44 0.35 7.95
C LEU A 249 14.66 -0.39 7.41
N MET A 250 14.52 -1.70 7.15
CA MET A 250 15.60 -2.50 6.55
C MET A 250 15.97 -2.00 5.15
N SER A 251 14.98 -1.64 4.33
CA SER A 251 15.22 -1.04 3.01
C SER A 251 15.95 0.30 3.08
N ALA A 252 15.74 1.06 4.15
CA ALA A 252 16.43 2.32 4.42
C ALA A 252 17.83 2.11 5.03
N GLY A 253 18.23 0.85 5.27
CA GLY A 253 19.56 0.45 5.69
C GLY A 253 19.65 -0.06 7.13
N ALA A 254 18.58 0.02 7.93
CA ALA A 254 18.63 -0.48 9.31
C ALA A 254 18.95 -1.98 9.34
N SER A 255 19.89 -2.38 10.20
CA SER A 255 20.22 -3.79 10.38
C SER A 255 19.11 -4.50 11.15
N ALA A 256 18.77 -5.74 10.77
CA ALA A 256 17.74 -6.54 11.44
C ALA A 256 17.99 -6.68 12.95
N LYS A 257 19.24 -6.87 13.37
CA LYS A 257 19.65 -6.92 14.79
C LYS A 257 19.36 -5.63 15.58
N ASN A 258 19.17 -4.51 14.90
CA ASN A 258 18.82 -3.24 15.53
C ASN A 258 17.30 -3.04 15.62
N ILE A 259 16.50 -4.00 15.15
CA ILE A 259 15.04 -3.93 15.16
C ILE A 259 14.51 -4.94 16.14
N SER A 260 13.74 -4.43 17.11
CA SER A 260 12.95 -5.23 18.03
C SER A 260 11.48 -5.17 17.65
N ILE A 261 10.80 -6.30 17.71
CA ILE A 261 9.38 -6.45 17.38
C ILE A 261 8.67 -6.91 18.65
N VAL A 262 7.54 -6.27 18.97
CA VAL A 262 6.70 -6.64 20.11
C VAL A 262 5.30 -6.99 19.60
N ASP A 263 4.80 -8.18 19.90
CA ASP A 263 3.45 -8.59 19.49
C ASP A 263 2.78 -9.47 20.56
N VAL A 264 1.45 -9.48 20.55
CA VAL A 264 0.62 -10.37 21.38
C VAL A 264 0.53 -11.78 20.78
N ASP A 265 0.73 -11.94 19.48
CA ASP A 265 0.68 -13.21 18.78
C ASP A 265 2.10 -13.77 18.56
N GLU A 266 2.50 -14.71 19.40
CA GLU A 266 3.82 -15.33 19.34
C GLU A 266 4.10 -16.01 17.99
N SER A 267 3.07 -16.46 17.26
CA SER A 267 3.26 -17.09 15.94
C SER A 267 3.82 -16.11 14.89
N ARG A 268 3.70 -14.80 15.12
CA ARG A 268 4.23 -13.76 14.23
C ARG A 268 5.75 -13.80 14.13
N GLN A 269 6.43 -14.37 15.12
CA GLN A 269 7.89 -14.54 15.10
C GLN A 269 8.38 -15.34 13.89
N PHE A 270 7.58 -16.29 13.38
CA PHE A 270 7.95 -17.11 12.22
C PHE A 270 8.02 -16.31 10.91
N ASN A 271 7.40 -15.13 10.87
CA ASN A 271 7.42 -14.20 9.74
C ASN A 271 8.36 -13.01 9.99
N ALA A 272 8.99 -12.93 11.16
CA ALA A 272 9.94 -11.88 11.47
C ALA A 272 11.25 -12.10 10.70
N PRO A 273 11.94 -11.05 10.22
CA PRO A 273 13.22 -11.21 9.56
C PRO A 273 14.23 -11.87 10.50
N PRO A 274 15.13 -12.73 9.99
CA PRO A 274 16.20 -13.30 10.80
C PRO A 274 17.00 -12.20 11.51
N GLU A 275 17.50 -12.53 12.70
CA GLU A 275 18.28 -11.62 13.58
C GLU A 275 17.51 -10.48 14.25
N THR A 276 16.23 -10.27 13.92
CA THR A 276 15.39 -9.35 14.72
C THR A 276 15.16 -9.90 16.12
N HIS A 277 14.96 -9.00 17.08
CA HIS A 277 14.59 -9.37 18.44
C HIS A 277 13.07 -9.41 18.58
N PHE A 278 12.48 -10.59 18.76
CA PHE A 278 11.04 -10.72 18.93
C PHE A 278 10.66 -10.86 20.41
N PHE A 279 9.70 -10.06 20.86
CA PHE A 279 9.14 -10.09 22.20
C PHE A 279 7.65 -10.40 22.12
N HIS A 280 7.24 -11.50 22.75
CA HIS A 280 5.83 -11.82 22.95
C HIS A 280 5.33 -11.13 24.22
N LEU A 281 4.45 -10.14 24.10
CA LEU A 281 3.90 -9.36 25.21
C LEU A 281 2.36 -9.44 25.23
N GLU A 282 1.83 -10.36 26.01
CA GLU A 282 0.40 -10.57 26.23
C GLU A 282 -0.19 -9.60 27.30
N GLN A 283 -1.52 -9.44 27.32
CA GLN A 283 -2.20 -8.49 28.22
C GLN A 283 -2.37 -8.98 29.67
N ASN A 284 -1.88 -10.17 30.04
CA ASN A 284 -2.04 -10.74 31.38
C ASN A 284 -1.10 -10.08 32.42
N LYS A 285 -1.47 -8.87 32.88
CA LYS A 285 -0.70 -7.98 33.78
C LYS A 285 -0.44 -8.50 35.21
N GLY A 286 -0.56 -9.80 35.48
CA GLY A 286 -0.45 -10.38 36.82
C GLY A 286 0.59 -11.48 37.01
N ASP A 287 1.17 -11.99 35.92
CA ASP A 287 2.16 -13.07 35.97
C ASP A 287 3.60 -12.51 36.12
N SER A 288 4.47 -13.19 36.86
CA SER A 288 5.90 -12.85 36.94
C SER A 288 6.56 -12.87 35.56
N SER A 289 6.10 -13.74 34.66
CA SER A 289 6.49 -13.79 33.25
C SER A 289 6.22 -12.48 32.51
N TYR A 290 5.07 -11.84 32.76
CA TYR A 290 4.72 -10.56 32.14
C TYR A 290 5.68 -9.43 32.56
N ASN A 291 6.00 -9.35 33.85
CA ASN A 291 6.90 -8.32 34.36
C ASN A 291 8.32 -8.48 33.82
N ASP A 292 8.83 -9.71 33.71
CA ASP A 292 10.14 -9.98 33.09
C ASP A 292 10.16 -9.55 31.61
N LYS A 293 9.15 -9.95 30.83
CA LYS A 293 8.98 -9.53 29.42
C LYS A 293 8.97 -7.99 29.29
N ARG A 294 8.22 -7.31 30.16
CA ARG A 294 8.13 -5.85 30.19
C ARG A 294 9.48 -5.19 30.51
N GLU A 295 10.21 -5.68 31.51
CA GLU A 295 11.52 -5.13 31.87
C GLU A 295 12.58 -5.37 30.77
N ARG A 296 12.51 -6.50 30.05
CA ARG A 296 13.37 -6.74 28.88
C ARG A 296 13.12 -5.73 27.76
N ILE A 297 11.85 -5.40 27.49
CA ILE A 297 11.48 -4.37 26.51
C ILE A 297 11.97 -2.99 26.97
N LYS A 298 11.83 -2.65 28.26
CA LYS A 298 12.37 -1.39 28.83
C LYS A 298 13.88 -1.29 28.66
N THR A 299 14.60 -2.38 28.97
CA THR A 299 16.06 -2.44 28.80
C THR A 299 16.43 -2.17 27.34
N GLN A 300 15.70 -2.76 26.38
CA GLN A 300 15.91 -2.49 24.96
C GLN A 300 15.58 -1.03 24.58
N ALA A 301 14.55 -0.46 25.20
CA ALA A 301 14.14 0.93 24.97
C ALA A 301 15.18 1.95 25.44
N GLU A 302 16.09 1.59 26.34
CA GLU A 302 17.15 2.49 26.81
C GLU A 302 18.13 2.91 25.71
N SER A 303 18.32 2.07 24.70
CA SER A 303 19.15 2.34 23.52
C SER A 303 18.34 2.53 22.24
N ALA A 304 17.01 2.42 22.30
CA ALA A 304 16.14 2.63 21.17
C ALA A 304 16.08 4.10 20.76
N PHE A 305 16.30 4.35 19.48
CA PHE A 305 16.10 5.67 18.88
C PHE A 305 14.61 5.96 18.69
N CYS A 306 13.88 4.99 18.14
CA CYS A 306 12.48 5.18 17.80
C CYS A 306 11.60 3.97 18.21
N VAL A 307 10.46 4.27 18.82
CA VAL A 307 9.37 3.32 19.07
C VAL A 307 8.22 3.64 18.10
N VAL A 308 7.71 2.62 17.42
CA VAL A 308 6.63 2.75 16.45
C VAL A 308 5.46 1.84 16.85
N MET A 309 4.26 2.42 16.93
CA MET A 309 3.02 1.70 17.23
C MET A 309 2.27 1.36 15.94
N ALA A 310 1.91 0.09 15.77
CA ALA A 310 1.23 -0.47 14.59
C ALA A 310 0.33 -1.68 14.95
N THR A 311 -0.32 -1.62 16.11
CA THR A 311 -1.11 -2.68 16.74
C THR A 311 -2.57 -2.71 16.30
N GLY A 312 -3.11 -1.58 15.85
CA GLY A 312 -4.54 -1.34 15.64
C GLY A 312 -5.35 -1.19 16.92
N ILE A 313 -4.71 -1.12 18.10
CA ILE A 313 -5.38 -1.14 19.41
C ILE A 313 -5.19 0.21 20.10
N GLU A 314 -6.31 0.85 20.44
CA GLU A 314 -6.31 2.11 21.18
C GLU A 314 -5.63 1.95 22.55
N ASN A 315 -4.80 2.94 22.93
CA ASN A 315 -4.03 2.98 24.18
C ASN A 315 -3.06 1.80 24.40
N ALA A 316 -2.72 1.03 23.36
CA ALA A 316 -1.85 -0.14 23.45
C ALA A 316 -0.56 0.12 24.24
N LEU A 317 0.16 1.21 23.96
CA LEU A 317 1.40 1.52 24.66
C LEU A 317 1.17 1.86 26.14
N SER A 318 0.23 2.76 26.43
CA SER A 318 -0.17 3.16 27.79
C SER A 318 -0.68 2.00 28.65
N ASN A 319 -1.20 0.94 28.01
CA ASN A 319 -1.59 -0.26 28.72
C ASN A 319 -0.38 -0.99 29.33
N HIS A 320 0.80 -0.90 28.72
CA HIS A 320 1.98 -1.66 29.15
C HIS A 320 3.08 -0.78 29.76
N PHE A 321 3.23 0.45 29.29
CA PHE A 321 4.33 1.35 29.63
C PHE A 321 3.81 2.76 29.95
N ASP A 322 4.64 3.57 30.58
CA ASP A 322 4.44 5.00 30.76
C ASP A 322 5.62 5.81 30.19
N GLN A 323 5.51 7.14 30.25
CA GLN A 323 6.52 8.04 29.72
C GLN A 323 7.90 7.91 30.41
N GLN A 324 7.95 7.46 31.67
CA GLN A 324 9.22 7.25 32.37
C GLN A 324 9.91 5.97 31.90
N ASP A 325 9.15 4.90 31.64
CA ASP A 325 9.68 3.65 31.10
C ASP A 325 10.42 3.86 29.77
N LEU A 326 9.99 4.84 28.97
CA LEU A 326 10.56 5.14 27.65
C LEU A 326 11.30 6.48 27.60
N ALA A 327 11.73 7.03 28.74
CA ALA A 327 12.29 8.40 28.82
C ALA A 327 13.53 8.63 27.92
N LYS A 328 14.27 7.58 27.57
CA LYS A 328 15.47 7.66 26.71
C LYS A 328 15.16 7.59 25.21
N VAL A 329 13.97 7.12 24.83
CA VAL A 329 13.54 7.00 23.43
C VAL A 329 13.44 8.40 22.83
N LYS A 330 13.96 8.62 21.61
CA LYS A 330 13.93 9.94 20.97
C LYS A 330 12.62 10.22 20.28
N ILE A 331 12.05 9.23 19.60
CA ILE A 331 10.82 9.39 18.83
C ILE A 331 9.85 8.25 19.17
N ILE A 332 8.63 8.59 19.54
CA ILE A 332 7.49 7.68 19.61
C ILE A 332 6.51 8.09 18.52
N ALA A 333 6.21 7.16 17.61
CA ALA A 333 5.33 7.39 16.47
C ALA A 333 4.15 6.41 16.50
N ASN A 334 2.95 6.90 16.19
CA ASN A 334 1.78 6.08 15.93
C ASN A 334 1.60 5.90 14.42
N MET A 335 1.44 4.67 13.94
CA MET A 335 1.11 4.34 12.55
C MET A 335 -0.24 3.64 12.43
N GLY A 336 -0.95 3.43 13.55
CA GLY A 336 -2.33 2.96 13.55
C GLY A 336 -3.35 4.08 13.36
N THR A 337 -4.58 3.68 13.04
CA THR A 337 -5.73 4.58 12.96
C THR A 337 -6.13 5.17 14.31
N PRO A 338 -6.33 4.38 15.39
CA PRO A 338 -6.62 4.95 16.71
C PRO A 338 -5.36 5.54 17.37
N ASP A 339 -5.51 6.32 18.45
CA ASP A 339 -4.39 6.67 19.33
C ASP A 339 -3.89 5.42 20.08
N GLU A 340 -2.88 4.76 19.53
CA GLU A 340 -2.27 3.58 20.14
C GLU A 340 -1.30 3.91 21.29
N ILE A 341 -0.91 5.18 21.42
CA ILE A 341 0.06 5.62 22.42
C ILE A 341 -0.66 5.81 23.75
N GLY A 342 -1.73 6.60 23.75
CA GLY A 342 -2.67 6.73 24.84
C GLY A 342 -2.31 7.71 25.96
N PHE A 343 -3.10 7.64 27.02
CA PHE A 343 -3.19 8.65 28.08
C PHE A 343 -1.95 8.82 28.98
N ARG A 344 -1.02 7.85 29.04
CA ARG A 344 0.18 7.92 29.92
C ARG A 344 1.35 8.68 29.31
N PHE A 345 1.23 9.09 28.06
CA PHE A 345 2.25 9.85 27.34
C PHE A 345 1.72 11.25 27.06
N LYS A 346 2.46 12.28 27.48
CA LYS A 346 2.15 13.67 27.15
C LYS A 346 2.80 14.03 25.82
N GLU A 347 2.09 14.79 24.99
CA GLU A 347 2.66 15.36 23.78
C GLU A 347 3.87 16.25 24.11
N GLY A 348 4.84 16.29 23.21
CA GLY A 348 6.10 16.98 23.40
C GLY A 348 7.14 16.50 22.40
N GLU A 349 8.42 16.80 22.65
CA GLU A 349 9.53 16.51 21.73
C GLU A 349 9.65 15.03 21.35
N GLN A 350 9.30 14.12 22.27
CA GLN A 350 9.33 12.68 22.02
C GLN A 350 8.21 12.22 21.08
N LEU A 351 7.15 13.02 20.89
CA LEU A 351 6.04 12.74 19.98
C LEU A 351 5.95 13.83 18.91
N PRO A 352 6.94 13.93 18.00
CA PRO A 352 6.99 15.00 17.00
C PRO A 352 5.80 14.96 16.01
N PHE A 353 5.06 13.85 15.96
CA PHE A 353 3.89 13.66 15.10
C PHE A 353 2.56 13.74 15.87
N GLY A 354 2.60 14.10 17.15
CA GLY A 354 1.48 13.95 18.07
C GLY A 354 1.12 12.47 18.27
N LYS A 355 -0.15 12.22 18.64
CA LYS A 355 -0.68 10.87 18.88
C LYS A 355 -1.44 10.27 17.69
N GLY A 356 -1.72 11.07 16.67
CA GLY A 356 -2.36 10.61 15.45
C GLY A 356 -1.44 9.79 14.56
N THR A 357 -1.99 9.23 13.48
CA THR A 357 -1.22 8.46 12.49
C THR A 357 -0.17 9.33 11.82
N ALA A 358 1.11 9.00 11.99
CA ALA A 358 2.23 9.88 11.68
C ALA A 358 2.31 10.26 10.19
N ASN A 359 1.97 9.36 9.27
CA ASN A 359 1.97 9.65 7.84
C ASN A 359 0.87 10.64 7.41
N PHE A 360 -0.16 10.89 8.23
CA PHE A 360 -1.22 11.86 7.93
C PHE A 360 -0.96 13.26 8.50
N SER A 361 0.15 13.48 9.21
CA SER A 361 0.43 14.75 9.87
C SER A 361 0.87 15.87 8.92
N GLU A 362 1.83 15.61 8.03
CA GLU A 362 2.46 16.65 7.18
C GLU A 362 2.90 16.17 5.79
N LEU A 363 2.65 14.91 5.42
CA LEU A 363 2.97 14.43 4.08
C LEU A 363 1.92 14.90 3.07
N ASP A 364 2.37 15.44 1.94
CA ASP A 364 1.52 15.76 0.79
C ASP A 364 0.71 14.53 0.33
N PHE A 365 1.37 13.37 0.35
CA PHE A 365 0.78 12.06 0.09
C PHE A 365 1.02 11.15 1.30
N PRO A 366 0.02 10.99 2.20
CA PRO A 366 0.09 10.05 3.32
C PRO A 366 0.38 8.61 2.88
N THR A 367 -0.10 8.26 1.69
CA THR A 367 0.32 7.08 0.94
C THR A 367 0.66 7.51 -0.48
N THR A 368 1.85 7.15 -0.96
CA THR A 368 2.32 7.55 -2.30
C THR A 368 1.39 6.94 -3.38
N PRO A 369 1.00 7.69 -4.42
CA PRO A 369 0.06 7.24 -5.46
C PRO A 369 0.37 5.87 -6.06
N ILE A 370 1.65 5.53 -6.22
CA ILE A 370 2.08 4.24 -6.77
C ILE A 370 1.62 3.02 -5.96
N TYR A 371 1.42 3.19 -4.65
CA TYR A 371 0.90 2.13 -3.77
C TYR A 371 -0.64 2.10 -3.74
N LEU A 372 -1.29 3.17 -4.21
CA LEU A 372 -2.74 3.31 -4.30
C LEU A 372 -3.28 2.90 -5.67
N ASP A 373 -2.47 3.01 -6.73
CA ASP A 373 -2.83 2.68 -8.11
C ASP A 373 -3.51 1.30 -8.24
N ALA A 374 -2.90 0.27 -7.63
CA ALA A 374 -3.42 -1.09 -7.71
C ALA A 374 -4.76 -1.24 -6.97
N ILE A 375 -4.83 -0.77 -5.72
CA ILE A 375 -6.03 -0.96 -4.90
C ILE A 375 -7.21 -0.15 -5.42
N PHE A 376 -6.98 1.04 -5.95
CA PHE A 376 -8.04 1.85 -6.57
C PHE A 376 -8.47 1.27 -7.92
N THR A 377 -7.54 0.69 -8.69
CA THR A 377 -7.92 -0.11 -9.87
C THR A 377 -8.82 -1.29 -9.47
N LEU A 378 -8.50 -1.99 -8.38
CA LEU A 378 -9.33 -3.08 -7.85
C LEU A 378 -10.69 -2.58 -7.37
N LEU A 379 -10.72 -1.44 -6.67
CA LEU A 379 -11.94 -0.79 -6.21
C LEU A 379 -12.89 -0.46 -7.37
N LEU A 380 -12.37 0.17 -8.43
CA LEU A 380 -13.18 0.49 -9.60
C LEU A 380 -13.66 -0.78 -10.33
N ARG A 381 -12.83 -1.82 -10.43
CA ARG A 381 -13.29 -3.12 -10.96
C ARG A 381 -14.35 -3.78 -10.07
N ALA A 382 -14.29 -3.61 -8.76
CA ALA A 382 -15.34 -4.07 -7.85
C ALA A 382 -16.65 -3.28 -8.05
N VAL A 383 -16.60 -2.00 -8.43
CA VAL A 383 -17.78 -1.24 -8.87
C VAL A 383 -18.39 -1.87 -10.12
N HIS A 384 -17.57 -2.27 -11.09
CA HIS A 384 -18.06 -3.00 -12.27
C HIS A 384 -18.78 -4.30 -11.88
N GLU A 385 -18.21 -5.08 -10.96
CA GLU A 385 -18.84 -6.31 -10.46
C GLU A 385 -20.14 -6.04 -9.71
N ALA A 386 -20.19 -4.99 -8.89
CA ALA A 386 -21.38 -4.61 -8.13
C ALA A 386 -22.55 -4.22 -9.04
N ILE A 387 -22.28 -3.67 -10.22
CA ILE A 387 -23.31 -3.24 -11.18
C ILE A 387 -23.72 -4.39 -12.10
N PHE A 388 -22.76 -5.15 -12.65
CA PHE A 388 -23.04 -6.09 -13.74
C PHE A 388 -23.05 -7.56 -13.32
N ASN A 389 -22.43 -7.90 -12.19
CA ASN A 389 -22.30 -9.28 -11.70
C ASN A 389 -22.87 -9.43 -10.28
N ILE A 390 -23.76 -8.54 -9.85
CA ILE A 390 -24.27 -8.49 -8.47
C ILE A 390 -24.86 -9.81 -7.96
N ALA A 391 -25.45 -10.61 -8.84
CA ALA A 391 -26.07 -11.89 -8.51
C ALA A 391 -25.10 -12.92 -7.91
N GLN A 392 -23.78 -12.73 -8.07
CA GLN A 392 -22.75 -13.59 -7.47
C GLN A 392 -22.49 -13.27 -5.99
N TYR A 393 -22.97 -12.13 -5.49
CA TYR A 393 -22.77 -11.67 -4.12
C TYR A 393 -24.05 -11.81 -3.31
N LYS A 394 -23.88 -12.17 -2.04
CA LYS A 394 -25.00 -12.25 -1.09
C LYS A 394 -25.22 -10.89 -0.42
N PRO A 395 -26.42 -10.56 0.06
CA PRO A 395 -26.60 -9.42 0.95
C PRO A 395 -25.63 -9.49 2.14
N GLY A 396 -25.11 -8.35 2.57
CA GLY A 396 -24.10 -8.27 3.62
C GLY A 396 -22.67 -8.36 3.11
N PHE A 397 -21.74 -8.73 4.01
CA PHE A 397 -20.31 -8.71 3.72
C PHE A 397 -19.89 -9.79 2.72
N ASN A 398 -19.15 -9.39 1.70
CA ASN A 398 -18.47 -10.24 0.74
C ASN A 398 -17.04 -9.74 0.54
N VAL A 399 -16.16 -10.61 0.05
CA VAL A 399 -14.85 -10.22 -0.45
C VAL A 399 -14.90 -10.18 -1.97
N VAL A 400 -14.19 -9.23 -2.59
CA VAL A 400 -14.06 -9.17 -4.06
C VAL A 400 -13.52 -10.50 -4.62
N ASP A 401 -13.89 -10.82 -5.86
CA ASP A 401 -13.43 -12.05 -6.52
C ASP A 401 -11.89 -12.05 -6.57
N GLN A 402 -11.32 -13.11 -5.98
CA GLN A 402 -9.90 -13.42 -5.96
C GLN A 402 -9.26 -13.44 -7.36
N LYS A 403 -10.02 -13.78 -8.42
CA LYS A 403 -9.55 -13.71 -9.80
C LYS A 403 -9.28 -12.27 -10.24
N ILE A 404 -10.14 -11.34 -9.87
CA ILE A 404 -9.99 -9.91 -10.21
C ILE A 404 -8.82 -9.31 -9.43
N ASP A 405 -8.71 -9.64 -8.14
CA ASP A 405 -7.58 -9.25 -7.30
C ASP A 405 -6.25 -9.70 -7.93
N ARG A 406 -6.14 -10.98 -8.35
CA ARG A 406 -4.94 -11.50 -9.02
C ARG A 406 -4.66 -10.82 -10.37
N GLN A 407 -5.69 -10.49 -11.15
CA GLN A 407 -5.52 -9.78 -12.42
C GLN A 407 -4.93 -8.39 -12.21
N VAL A 408 -5.51 -7.61 -11.28
CA VAL A 408 -5.01 -6.26 -10.95
C VAL A 408 -3.59 -6.31 -10.41
N LEU A 409 -3.32 -7.24 -9.49
CA LEU A 409 -1.99 -7.43 -8.95
C LEU A 409 -0.97 -7.82 -10.04
N GLY A 410 -1.35 -8.69 -10.98
CA GLY A 410 -0.53 -9.05 -12.13
C GLY A 410 -0.25 -7.88 -13.06
N GLU A 411 -1.27 -7.07 -13.38
CA GLU A 411 -1.14 -5.85 -14.19
C GLU A 411 -0.18 -4.85 -13.54
N TRP A 412 -0.40 -4.54 -12.26
CA TRP A 412 0.45 -3.63 -11.50
C TRP A 412 1.89 -4.14 -11.43
N THR A 413 2.08 -5.44 -11.19
CA THR A 413 3.40 -6.06 -11.13
C THR A 413 4.12 -6.00 -12.47
N ARG A 414 3.43 -6.25 -13.58
CA ARG A 414 4.02 -6.17 -14.92
C ARG A 414 4.55 -4.76 -15.23
N ILE A 415 3.83 -3.73 -14.77
CA ILE A 415 4.18 -2.33 -15.02
C ILE A 415 5.27 -1.84 -14.07
N ASN A 416 5.12 -2.14 -12.77
CA ASN A 416 5.94 -1.55 -11.72
C ASN A 416 7.07 -2.47 -11.24
N GLY A 417 7.03 -3.76 -11.59
CA GLY A 417 7.98 -4.75 -11.11
C GLY A 417 9.42 -4.58 -11.62
N GLY A 418 9.63 -3.86 -12.72
CA GLY A 418 10.96 -3.53 -13.23
C GLY A 418 11.51 -2.19 -12.72
N LYS A 419 10.73 -1.39 -11.98
CA LYS A 419 11.16 -0.07 -11.53
C LYS A 419 12.19 -0.18 -10.41
N LYS A 420 13.15 0.76 -10.38
CA LYS A 420 13.98 0.98 -9.20
C LYS A 420 13.14 1.74 -8.17
N TRP A 421 12.77 1.03 -7.12
CA TRP A 421 12.05 1.61 -5.98
C TRP A 421 13.05 2.32 -5.06
N SER A 422 12.59 3.37 -4.39
CA SER A 422 13.35 4.06 -3.32
C SER A 422 13.83 3.08 -2.25
N HIS A 423 13.10 1.98 -2.06
CA HIS A 423 13.32 0.98 -1.02
C HIS A 423 13.35 -0.45 -1.62
N PRO A 424 14.54 -1.01 -1.92
CA PRO A 424 14.68 -2.30 -2.61
C PRO A 424 14.05 -3.51 -1.89
N ASP A 425 13.95 -3.49 -0.56
CA ASP A 425 13.42 -4.64 0.20
C ASP A 425 11.88 -4.60 0.30
N VAL A 426 11.25 -3.43 0.18
CA VAL A 426 9.79 -3.30 -0.05
C VAL A 426 9.40 -4.05 -1.32
N TYR A 427 10.21 -3.93 -2.38
CA TYR A 427 10.02 -4.70 -3.60
C TYR A 427 10.35 -6.20 -3.45
N ARG A 428 11.31 -6.59 -2.60
CA ARG A 428 11.55 -8.02 -2.29
C ARG A 428 10.32 -8.66 -1.65
N LYS A 429 9.70 -8.01 -0.66
CA LYS A 429 8.46 -8.52 -0.04
C LYS A 429 7.27 -8.55 -1.01
N LEU A 430 7.12 -7.53 -1.86
CA LEU A 430 6.16 -7.57 -2.96
C LEU A 430 6.42 -8.76 -3.87
N ARG A 431 7.68 -8.98 -4.23
CA ARG A 431 8.10 -10.12 -5.03
C ARG A 431 7.79 -11.44 -4.33
N ASP A 432 7.89 -11.54 -3.01
CA ASP A 432 7.50 -12.75 -2.26
C ASP A 432 5.98 -12.98 -2.30
N ILE A 433 5.17 -11.92 -2.19
CA ILE A 433 3.71 -11.99 -2.40
C ILE A 433 3.39 -12.50 -3.82
N ILE A 434 4.11 -11.97 -4.81
CA ILE A 434 3.96 -12.31 -6.24
C ILE A 434 4.44 -13.75 -6.53
N ASN A 435 5.60 -14.15 -6.00
CA ASN A 435 6.25 -15.43 -6.26
C ASN A 435 5.62 -16.58 -5.47
N GLY A 436 5.02 -16.29 -4.31
CA GLY A 436 4.27 -17.25 -3.52
C GLY A 436 2.96 -17.69 -4.18
N ASP A 437 2.51 -17.00 -5.23
CA ASP A 437 1.29 -17.33 -5.98
C ASP A 437 1.62 -17.91 -7.37
N ALA A 438 1.19 -19.14 -7.62
CA ALA A 438 1.44 -19.82 -8.89
C ALA A 438 0.66 -19.20 -10.07
N GLU A 439 -0.53 -18.66 -9.84
CA GLU A 439 -1.37 -18.05 -10.87
C GLU A 439 -0.86 -16.65 -11.25
N ILE A 440 -0.42 -15.85 -10.27
CA ILE A 440 0.23 -14.56 -10.56
C ILE A 440 1.51 -14.80 -11.36
N ARG A 441 2.31 -15.81 -11.00
CA ARG A 441 3.49 -16.19 -11.80
C ARG A 441 3.13 -16.61 -13.22
N ALA A 442 1.99 -17.25 -13.44
CA ALA A 442 1.52 -17.60 -14.79
C ALA A 442 1.14 -16.35 -15.61
N LEU A 443 0.48 -15.37 -15.00
CA LEU A 443 0.12 -14.09 -15.63
C LEU A 443 1.34 -13.24 -16.02
N LEU A 444 2.45 -13.40 -15.30
CA LEU A 444 3.70 -12.67 -15.56
C LEU A 444 4.59 -13.32 -16.63
N ARG A 445 4.27 -14.54 -17.09
CA ARG A 445 4.99 -15.14 -18.21
C ARG A 445 4.65 -14.38 -19.49
N PRO A 446 5.65 -14.04 -20.33
CA PRO A 446 5.34 -13.55 -21.66
C PRO A 446 4.44 -14.56 -22.38
N PRO A 447 3.47 -14.12 -23.20
CA PRO A 447 2.64 -15.03 -23.95
C PRO A 447 3.57 -15.95 -24.76
N VAL A 448 3.37 -17.26 -24.62
CA VAL A 448 4.06 -18.24 -25.46
C VAL A 448 3.62 -17.93 -26.88
N SER A 449 4.54 -17.47 -27.72
CA SER A 449 4.27 -17.30 -29.15
C SER A 449 3.64 -18.60 -29.64
N PRO A 450 2.51 -18.55 -30.39
CA PRO A 450 1.98 -19.76 -30.98
C PRO A 450 3.11 -20.43 -31.77
N PRO A 451 3.24 -21.77 -31.74
CA PRO A 451 4.24 -22.44 -32.54
C PRO A 451 4.06 -21.94 -33.96
N HIS A 452 5.11 -21.34 -34.52
CA HIS A 452 5.14 -20.97 -35.92
C HIS A 452 4.67 -22.20 -36.70
N SER A 453 3.47 -22.14 -37.26
CA SER A 453 3.08 -23.07 -38.30
C SER A 453 4.14 -22.88 -39.36
N ARG A 454 5.01 -23.88 -39.51
CA ARG A 454 5.87 -23.97 -40.68
C ARG A 454 4.92 -23.93 -41.85
N LEU A 455 4.89 -22.80 -42.55
CA LEU A 455 4.40 -22.72 -43.90
C LEU A 455 5.13 -23.81 -44.66
N VAL A 456 4.39 -24.86 -45.01
CA VAL A 456 4.84 -25.86 -45.96
C VAL A 456 4.98 -25.12 -47.27
N SER A 457 6.21 -24.78 -47.63
CA SER A 457 6.54 -24.33 -48.97
C SER A 457 6.35 -25.52 -49.92
N GLU A 458 5.36 -25.40 -50.80
CA GLU A 458 5.30 -26.19 -52.02
C GLU A 458 6.52 -25.82 -52.89
N GLU A 459 7.50 -26.72 -52.98
CA GLU A 459 8.51 -26.67 -54.04
C GLU A 459 8.55 -28.00 -54.78
N ALA A 460 8.13 -27.87 -56.04
CA ALA A 460 8.49 -28.57 -57.26
C ALA A 460 9.33 -29.87 -57.17
N ALA A 461 8.80 -30.88 -57.84
CA ALA A 461 9.50 -32.07 -58.27
C ALA A 461 10.71 -31.75 -59.16
N ASP A 462 11.86 -32.37 -58.89
CA ASP A 462 12.74 -32.87 -59.96
C ASP A 462 13.68 -33.99 -59.47
N GLU A 463 14.06 -34.84 -60.42
CA GLU A 463 14.48 -36.25 -60.26
C GLU A 463 15.94 -36.57 -59.83
N LYS A 464 16.13 -37.86 -59.44
CA LYS A 464 17.31 -38.78 -59.56
C LYS A 464 18.18 -39.07 -58.30
N PRO A 465 18.90 -40.22 -58.23
CA PRO A 465 18.49 -41.64 -58.31
C PRO A 465 19.13 -42.49 -57.15
N PRO A 466 18.94 -43.83 -57.04
CA PRO A 466 18.97 -44.54 -55.75
C PRO A 466 20.30 -45.24 -55.41
N ARG A 467 20.66 -45.36 -54.12
CA ARG A 467 21.67 -46.33 -53.63
C ARG A 467 21.39 -46.89 -52.21
N ARG A 468 21.00 -48.17 -52.24
CA ARG A 468 21.18 -49.35 -51.35
C ARG A 468 21.71 -49.24 -49.90
N HIS A 469 20.92 -49.86 -49.01
CA HIS A 469 21.20 -50.85 -47.94
C HIS A 469 22.47 -50.77 -47.08
N SER A 470 22.28 -50.70 -45.75
CA SER A 470 22.45 -51.85 -44.83
C SER A 470 22.21 -51.47 -43.36
N ASP A 471 21.23 -52.10 -42.71
CA ASP A 471 21.03 -52.22 -41.25
C ASP A 471 21.95 -53.33 -40.67
N PRO A 472 21.88 -53.70 -39.36
CA PRO A 472 22.08 -52.99 -38.07
C PRO A 472 23.04 -53.87 -37.19
N PRO A 473 22.83 -54.22 -35.88
CA PRO A 473 22.32 -53.55 -34.66
C PRO A 473 23.29 -53.71 -33.46
N THR A 474 23.05 -53.12 -32.27
CA THR A 474 22.99 -53.87 -30.97
C THR A 474 22.55 -53.06 -29.75
N ALA A 475 21.96 -53.80 -28.81
CA ALA A 475 21.23 -53.43 -27.61
C ALA A 475 22.09 -53.03 -26.38
N LEU A 476 21.50 -52.11 -25.59
CA LEU A 476 21.31 -52.12 -24.13
C LEU A 476 21.85 -53.32 -23.32
N PHE A 477 22.54 -53.04 -22.19
CA PHE A 477 22.29 -53.67 -20.87
C PHE A 477 22.93 -52.88 -19.69
N ARG A 478 22.11 -52.62 -18.65
CA ARG A 478 22.27 -52.64 -17.15
C ARG A 478 23.68 -52.47 -16.49
N SER A 479 23.91 -52.01 -15.25
CA SER A 479 23.12 -51.61 -14.06
C SER A 479 24.09 -51.22 -12.91
N VAL A 480 23.67 -50.26 -12.05
CA VAL A 480 23.80 -50.18 -10.56
C VAL A 480 25.19 -50.34 -9.87
N SER A 481 25.61 -49.34 -9.09
CA SER A 481 25.87 -49.41 -7.61
C SER A 481 26.61 -48.15 -7.06
N CYS A 482 26.24 -47.72 -5.85
CA CYS A 482 26.81 -46.59 -5.06
C CYS A 482 28.01 -47.05 -4.18
N PRO A 483 28.46 -46.25 -3.17
CA PRO A 483 29.48 -45.18 -3.12
C PRO A 483 30.69 -45.68 -2.22
N PRO A 484 31.46 -44.92 -1.41
CA PRO A 484 31.70 -43.48 -1.25
C PRO A 484 33.20 -43.07 -1.19
N ASP A 485 33.44 -41.77 -0.92
CA ASP A 485 34.37 -41.28 0.13
C ASP A 485 35.69 -40.55 -0.27
N VAL A 486 36.06 -39.63 0.64
CA VAL A 486 37.40 -39.05 0.94
C VAL A 486 37.85 -37.71 0.31
N ARG A 487 37.73 -36.68 1.16
CA ARG A 487 38.71 -35.64 1.62
C ARG A 487 39.75 -35.08 0.62
N ALA A 488 39.89 -33.75 0.58
CA ALA A 488 40.94 -33.04 1.35
C ALA A 488 41.00 -31.52 1.07
N ASN A 489 41.17 -30.78 2.16
CA ASN A 489 41.81 -29.47 2.35
C ASN A 489 42.61 -28.87 1.18
N VAL A 490 42.53 -27.54 0.98
CA VAL A 490 43.61 -26.56 1.30
C VAL A 490 43.07 -25.13 1.08
N ASN A 491 43.14 -24.31 2.14
CA ASN A 491 43.28 -22.84 2.13
C ASN A 491 44.73 -22.58 2.67
N PRO A 492 45.42 -21.43 2.49
CA PRO A 492 44.85 -20.07 2.42
C PRO A 492 45.65 -18.99 1.61
N THR A 493 45.10 -17.77 1.60
CA THR A 493 45.76 -16.43 1.60
C THR A 493 46.63 -15.95 0.42
N VAL A 494 46.30 -14.77 -0.13
CA VAL A 494 47.06 -13.49 -0.04
C VAL A 494 46.26 -12.35 -0.73
N PRO A 495 46.23 -11.11 -0.19
CA PRO A 495 45.42 -10.01 -0.71
C PRO A 495 46.21 -9.07 -1.65
N CYS A 496 45.53 -8.45 -2.62
CA CYS A 496 46.06 -7.31 -3.38
C CYS A 496 45.23 -6.05 -3.09
N ALA A 497 45.91 -5.03 -2.58
CA ALA A 497 45.46 -3.65 -2.46
C ALA A 497 45.68 -2.88 -3.79
N PRO A 498 45.11 -1.67 -3.95
CA PRO A 498 44.83 -1.06 -5.25
C PRO A 498 45.88 -0.06 -5.72
N HIS A 499 45.92 0.17 -7.04
CA HIS A 499 46.55 1.35 -7.64
C HIS A 499 45.53 2.22 -8.40
N PHE A 500 45.75 3.52 -8.22
CA PHE A 500 45.03 4.68 -8.72
C PHE A 500 44.99 4.78 -10.26
N ALA A 501 43.90 5.37 -10.75
CA ALA A 501 43.91 6.52 -11.63
C ALA A 501 42.61 7.32 -11.41
#